data_AF-A0A7W9JB44-F1
#
_entry.id   AF-A0A7W9JB44-F1
#
_cell.length_a   1.000
_cell.length_b   1.000
_cell.length_c   1.000
_cell.angle_alpha   90.00
_cell.angle_beta   90.00
_cell.angle_gamma   90.00
#
_symmetry.space_group_name_H-M   'P 1'
#
loop_
_entity.id
_entity.type
_entity.pdbx_description
1 polymer ?
#
loop_
_entity_poly.entity_id
_entity_poly.type
_entity_poly.pdbx_seq_one_letter_code
_entity_poly.pdbx_strand_id
1 'polypeptide(L)'
;MAVRLDDRGLLAHHAEWVGRRTGRSVAGLGPEDGTALLFAADELLVDGEHVKFCEVPRVEGQDALLSLLALDFRGDVVVTSDMGAAVAALAARYRLDGRGAALDLVSPCSASGVFEPSSSFDTATLMLFQAVRWSPCLRQSWGPGTYETTSGHFRLKVPQRSIYTRPTVTVSGSSLQVVLYDDHRIELDRWSDASRVTVHPPEWSTCYLTVSSPTPYRIGTAMTLDTPVIAGPHHEIEVLPKWWSDPPPLLLTEPTTRYLYDPCPGEGPALLFERRAVRIELLDRPGQVIRRASPMSDALSLDTTDLPSGPYVLQITRQSKEVVPLRQLPPLLQRADPLPGGAWQPAATPQAPHPRSTPPAS
;
A
#
# COMPACT_ATOMS: atom_id res chain seq x y z
N MET A 1 -21.25 22.83 11.79
CA MET A 1 -20.29 22.27 10.81
C MET A 1 -21.08 21.50 9.79
N ALA A 2 -20.83 21.71 8.50
CA ALA A 2 -21.51 20.94 7.46
C ALA A 2 -20.64 19.73 7.10
N VAL A 3 -21.25 18.55 7.04
CA VAL A 3 -20.65 17.39 6.38
C VAL A 3 -21.15 17.40 4.95
N ARG A 4 -20.25 17.31 3.97
CA ARG A 4 -20.61 17.18 2.56
C ARG A 4 -20.03 15.92 1.96
N LEU A 5 -20.77 15.31 1.06
CA LEU A 5 -20.22 14.30 0.17
C LEU A 5 -19.42 15.02 -0.92
N ASP A 6 -18.16 14.67 -1.09
CA ASP A 6 -17.35 15.14 -2.20
C ASP A 6 -16.63 13.93 -2.81
N ASP A 7 -17.12 13.50 -3.96
CA ASP A 7 -16.60 12.37 -4.72
C ASP A 7 -15.48 12.76 -5.70
N ARG A 8 -15.12 14.05 -5.76
CA ARG A 8 -14.16 14.61 -6.75
C ARG A 8 -13.08 15.50 -6.13
N GLY A 9 -13.17 15.80 -4.84
CA GLY A 9 -12.20 16.59 -4.11
C GLY A 9 -10.85 15.88 -3.93
N LEU A 10 -9.88 16.62 -3.41
CA LEU A 10 -8.52 16.10 -3.14
C LEU A 10 -8.55 14.87 -2.23
N LEU A 11 -9.41 14.87 -1.21
CA LEU A 11 -9.59 13.74 -0.30
C LEU A 11 -10.15 12.51 -1.02
N ALA A 12 -11.08 12.70 -1.96
CA ALA A 12 -11.65 11.61 -2.75
C ALA A 12 -10.63 10.96 -3.68
N HIS A 13 -9.84 11.78 -4.39
CA HIS A 13 -8.74 11.28 -5.19
C HIS A 13 -7.68 10.55 -4.35
N HIS A 14 -7.39 11.03 -3.15
CA HIS A 14 -6.48 10.35 -2.23
C HIS A 14 -7.04 9.00 -1.77
N ALA A 15 -8.31 8.96 -1.34
CA ALA A 15 -8.99 7.73 -0.95
C ALA A 15 -9.06 6.72 -2.12
N GLU A 16 -9.39 7.17 -3.33
CA GLU A 16 -9.42 6.35 -4.54
C GLU A 16 -8.03 5.77 -4.85
N TRP A 17 -6.98 6.60 -4.78
CA TRP A 17 -5.60 6.14 -4.99
C TRP A 17 -5.20 5.08 -3.97
N VAL A 18 -5.51 5.27 -2.69
CA VAL A 18 -5.26 4.27 -1.63
C VAL A 18 -6.07 3.00 -1.88
N GLY A 19 -7.33 3.13 -2.32
CA GLY A 19 -8.19 2.00 -2.66
C GLY A 19 -7.63 1.16 -3.80
N ARG A 20 -7.25 1.79 -4.93
CA ARG A 20 -6.58 1.12 -6.05
C ARG A 20 -5.30 0.41 -5.63
N ARG A 21 -4.50 1.03 -4.76
CA ARG A 21 -3.24 0.47 -4.27
C ARG A 21 -3.43 -0.73 -3.33
N THR A 22 -4.48 -0.72 -2.51
CA THR A 22 -4.76 -1.78 -1.53
C THR A 22 -5.68 -2.87 -2.07
N GLY A 23 -6.33 -2.65 -3.21
CA GLY A 23 -7.38 -3.52 -3.73
C GLY A 23 -8.65 -3.49 -2.87
N ARG A 24 -8.83 -2.46 -2.05
CA ARG A 24 -9.99 -2.28 -1.14
C ARG A 24 -10.78 -1.04 -1.54
N SER A 25 -12.05 -1.02 -1.19
CA SER A 25 -12.84 0.22 -1.25
C SER A 25 -12.41 1.10 -0.08
N VAL A 26 -11.99 2.33 -0.34
CA VAL A 26 -11.46 3.24 0.70
C VAL A 26 -12.24 4.54 0.67
N ALA A 27 -12.58 5.05 1.84
CA ALA A 27 -13.21 6.34 2.04
C ALA A 27 -12.35 7.24 2.94
N GLY A 28 -12.44 8.55 2.70
CA GLY A 28 -11.91 9.58 3.57
C GLY A 28 -13.02 10.22 4.41
N LEU A 29 -12.73 10.55 5.67
CA LEU A 29 -13.55 11.37 6.56
C LEU A 29 -12.67 12.41 7.25
N GLY A 30 -12.92 13.69 6.99
CA GLY A 30 -12.22 14.79 7.65
C GLY A 30 -12.13 16.03 6.76
N PRO A 31 -11.40 17.07 7.18
CA PRO A 31 -11.11 18.22 6.32
C PRO A 31 -10.29 17.81 5.10
N GLU A 32 -10.32 18.63 4.04
CA GLU A 32 -9.51 18.44 2.83
C GLU A 32 -8.01 18.79 3.04
N ASP A 33 -7.45 18.34 4.16
CA ASP A 33 -6.05 18.49 4.50
C ASP A 33 -5.44 17.15 4.95
N GLY A 34 -4.22 17.18 5.45
CA GLY A 34 -3.50 15.98 5.89
C GLY A 34 -4.04 15.31 7.16
N THR A 35 -5.11 15.81 7.77
CA THR A 35 -5.69 15.29 9.03
C THR A 35 -6.89 14.36 8.81
N ALA A 36 -7.33 14.16 7.56
CA ALA A 36 -8.43 13.26 7.25
C ALA A 36 -8.11 11.79 7.60
N LEU A 37 -9.11 11.09 8.12
CA LEU A 37 -9.06 9.66 8.36
C LEU A 37 -9.37 8.90 7.08
N LEU A 38 -8.54 7.91 6.74
CA LEU A 38 -8.84 6.95 5.68
C LEU A 38 -9.27 5.62 6.29
N PHE A 39 -10.32 5.02 5.75
CA PHE A 39 -10.87 3.75 6.24
C PHE A 39 -11.44 2.90 5.11
N ALA A 40 -11.60 1.60 5.37
CA ALA A 40 -12.24 0.69 4.43
C ALA A 40 -13.71 1.09 4.30
N ALA A 41 -14.10 1.53 3.11
CA ALA A 41 -15.43 2.07 2.89
C ALA A 41 -16.50 1.00 3.11
N ASP A 42 -16.20 -0.27 2.83
CA ASP A 42 -17.14 -1.41 2.85
C ASP A 42 -17.06 -2.27 4.12
N GLU A 43 -16.32 -1.85 5.15
CA GLU A 43 -16.13 -2.65 6.37
C GLU A 43 -16.29 -1.83 7.65
N LEU A 44 -16.87 -2.47 8.67
CA LEU A 44 -17.04 -1.93 10.02
C LEU A 44 -16.62 -2.97 11.05
N LEU A 45 -15.91 -2.56 12.09
CA LEU A 45 -15.65 -3.40 13.25
C LEU A 45 -16.75 -3.17 14.28
N VAL A 46 -17.48 -4.22 14.66
CA VAL A 46 -18.55 -4.18 15.68
C VAL A 46 -18.27 -5.23 16.73
N ASP A 47 -18.06 -4.82 17.97
CA ASP A 47 -17.73 -5.64 19.13
C ASP A 47 -16.54 -6.60 18.87
N GLY A 48 -15.59 -6.15 18.05
CA GLY A 48 -14.40 -6.91 17.65
C GLY A 48 -14.57 -7.78 16.40
N GLU A 49 -15.75 -7.84 15.80
CA GLU A 49 -16.02 -8.61 14.58
C GLU A 49 -16.08 -7.72 13.32
N HIS A 50 -15.57 -8.23 12.20
CA HIS A 50 -15.64 -7.55 10.91
C HIS A 50 -17.01 -7.77 10.27
N VAL A 51 -17.72 -6.67 10.01
CA VAL A 51 -18.95 -6.63 9.22
C VAL A 51 -18.63 -6.04 7.86
N LYS A 52 -18.84 -6.81 6.79
CA LYS A 52 -18.60 -6.39 5.41
C LYS A 52 -19.91 -6.10 4.68
N PHE A 53 -19.94 -5.01 3.93
CA PHE A 53 -21.11 -4.55 3.18
C PHE A 53 -20.88 -4.72 1.67
N CYS A 54 -21.79 -5.42 1.00
CA CYS A 54 -21.79 -5.53 -0.47
C CYS A 54 -22.62 -4.43 -1.15
N GLU A 55 -23.51 -3.77 -0.40
CA GLU A 55 -24.39 -2.70 -0.84
C GLU A 55 -24.40 -1.58 0.21
N VAL A 56 -24.72 -0.35 -0.21
CA VAL A 56 -24.75 0.82 0.70
C VAL A 56 -25.83 0.60 1.76
N PRO A 57 -25.48 0.47 3.06
CA PRO A 57 -26.47 0.22 4.09
C PRO A 57 -27.36 1.46 4.29
N ARG A 58 -28.66 1.23 4.51
CA ARG A 58 -29.59 2.32 4.83
C ARG A 58 -29.47 2.67 6.31
N VAL A 59 -29.08 3.92 6.61
CA VAL A 59 -28.92 4.40 7.99
C VAL A 59 -29.92 5.52 8.26
N GLU A 60 -30.87 5.27 9.16
CA GLU A 60 -31.82 6.31 9.57
C GLU A 60 -31.10 7.44 10.33
N GLY A 61 -31.30 8.68 9.86
CA GLY A 61 -30.65 9.86 10.43
C GLY A 61 -29.16 9.98 10.08
N GLN A 62 -28.73 9.44 8.93
CA GLN A 62 -27.32 9.47 8.48
C GLN A 62 -26.66 10.85 8.64
N ASP A 63 -27.29 11.92 8.17
CA ASP A 63 -26.69 13.27 8.21
C ASP A 63 -26.47 13.77 9.64
N ALA A 64 -27.38 13.45 10.57
CA ALA A 64 -27.25 13.82 11.97
C ALA A 64 -26.11 13.03 12.65
N LEU A 65 -25.97 11.74 12.32
CA LEU A 65 -24.90 10.88 12.83
C LEU A 65 -23.53 11.32 12.31
N LEU A 66 -23.43 11.67 11.02
CA LEU A 66 -22.20 12.21 10.45
C LEU A 66 -21.84 13.56 11.06
N SER A 67 -22.84 14.42 11.30
CA SER A 67 -22.62 15.70 11.97
C SER A 67 -22.06 15.54 13.38
N LEU A 68 -22.46 14.48 14.10
CA LEU A 68 -21.90 14.15 15.42
C LEU A 68 -20.43 13.72 15.32
N LEU A 69 -20.07 12.86 14.35
CA LEU A 69 -18.67 12.49 14.11
C LEU A 69 -17.82 13.69 13.71
N ALA A 70 -18.40 14.61 12.95
CA ALA A 70 -17.72 15.80 12.50
C ALA A 70 -17.28 16.69 13.67
N LEU A 71 -17.96 16.65 14.83
CA LEU A 71 -17.58 17.44 16.01
C LEU A 71 -16.14 17.17 16.50
N ASP A 72 -15.58 16.01 16.18
CA ASP A 72 -14.20 15.65 16.53
C ASP A 72 -13.16 16.30 15.59
N PHE A 73 -13.60 16.96 14.51
CA PHE A 73 -12.73 17.60 13.52
C PHE A 73 -12.83 19.13 13.59
N ARG A 74 -11.77 19.81 13.17
CA ARG A 74 -11.77 21.27 13.00
C ARG A 74 -12.04 21.62 11.54
N GLY A 75 -13.17 22.28 11.27
CA GLY A 75 -13.51 22.78 9.93
C GLY A 75 -14.51 21.90 9.18
N ASP A 76 -14.78 22.20 7.91
CA ASP A 76 -15.74 21.42 7.13
C ASP A 76 -15.23 19.99 6.91
N VAL A 77 -16.13 19.02 7.06
CA VAL A 77 -15.80 17.60 6.96
C VAL A 77 -16.36 17.05 5.66
N VAL A 78 -15.51 16.32 4.95
CA VAL A 78 -15.83 15.70 3.67
C VAL A 78 -15.86 14.20 3.82
N VAL A 79 -16.84 13.56 3.19
CA VAL A 79 -16.88 12.11 2.98
C VAL A 79 -16.77 11.80 1.50
N THR A 80 -15.96 10.82 1.13
CA THR A 80 -15.57 10.60 -0.27
C THR A 80 -16.42 9.57 -1.02
N SER A 81 -17.36 8.89 -0.36
CA SER A 81 -18.27 7.93 -1.01
C SER A 81 -19.54 7.71 -0.19
N ASP A 82 -20.64 7.35 -0.85
CA ASP A 82 -21.91 7.00 -0.18
C ASP A 82 -21.75 5.81 0.75
N MET A 83 -21.00 4.79 0.32
CA MET A 83 -20.68 3.63 1.14
C MET A 83 -19.91 4.05 2.40
N GLY A 84 -18.86 4.87 2.25
CA GLY A 84 -18.07 5.37 3.39
C GLY A 84 -18.90 6.22 4.35
N ALA A 85 -19.82 7.04 3.81
CA ALA A 85 -20.75 7.85 4.60
C ALA A 85 -21.71 6.99 5.43
N ALA A 86 -22.29 5.97 4.81
CA ALA A 86 -23.18 5.04 5.49
C ALA A 86 -22.46 4.21 6.57
N VAL A 87 -21.25 3.71 6.28
CA VAL A 87 -20.43 2.97 7.25
C VAL A 87 -19.98 3.85 8.42
N ALA A 88 -19.55 5.09 8.17
CA ALA A 88 -19.25 6.06 9.21
C ALA A 88 -20.48 6.36 10.09
N ALA A 89 -21.66 6.56 9.48
CA ALA A 89 -22.88 6.78 10.24
C ALA A 89 -23.29 5.57 11.09
N LEU A 90 -23.11 4.33 10.59
CA LEU A 90 -23.32 3.12 11.39
C LEU A 90 -22.38 3.05 12.59
N ALA A 91 -21.09 3.36 12.40
CA ALA A 91 -20.12 3.41 13.50
C ALA A 91 -20.58 4.38 14.60
N ALA A 92 -21.04 5.58 14.20
CA ALA A 92 -21.58 6.57 15.13
C ALA A 92 -22.83 6.07 15.87
N ARG A 93 -23.76 5.42 15.16
CA ARG A 93 -24.98 4.85 15.74
C ARG A 93 -24.66 3.82 16.80
N TYR A 94 -23.81 2.84 16.47
CA TYR A 94 -23.42 1.80 17.42
C TYR A 94 -22.75 2.37 18.67
N ARG A 95 -21.93 3.42 18.53
CA ARG A 95 -21.31 4.11 19.65
C ARG A 95 -22.35 4.80 20.56
N LEU A 96 -23.39 5.42 19.99
CA LEU A 96 -24.49 6.02 20.75
C LEU A 96 -25.31 4.96 21.50
N ASP A 97 -25.44 3.77 20.91
CA ASP A 97 -26.13 2.62 21.52
C ASP A 97 -25.25 1.90 22.57
N GLY A 98 -24.05 2.42 22.86
CA GLY A 98 -23.11 1.85 23.85
C GLY A 98 -22.39 0.59 23.38
N ARG A 99 -22.40 0.29 22.08
CA ARG A 99 -21.67 -0.83 21.47
C ARG A 99 -20.29 -0.41 21.00
N GLY A 100 -19.34 -1.34 21.02
CA GLY A 100 -18.00 -1.08 20.51
C GLY A 100 -18.04 -1.07 18.99
N ALA A 101 -17.91 0.09 18.35
CA ALA A 101 -17.80 0.16 16.89
C ALA A 101 -16.65 1.05 16.46
N ALA A 102 -15.89 0.61 15.45
CA ALA A 102 -14.75 1.32 14.91
C ALA A 102 -14.66 1.19 13.38
N LEU A 103 -14.18 2.25 12.74
CA LEU A 103 -13.82 2.23 11.33
C LEU A 103 -12.50 1.46 11.15
N ASP A 104 -12.43 0.59 10.15
CA ASP A 104 -11.19 -0.12 9.80
C ASP A 104 -10.24 0.83 9.06
N LEU A 105 -9.35 1.50 9.81
CA LEU A 105 -8.48 2.55 9.30
C LEU A 105 -7.44 2.00 8.31
N VAL A 106 -7.42 2.56 7.10
CA VAL A 106 -6.51 2.16 6.00
C VAL A 106 -5.27 3.07 6.02
N SER A 107 -4.56 2.99 7.14
CA SER A 107 -3.42 3.81 7.60
C SER A 107 -3.79 5.10 8.35
N PRO A 108 -3.12 5.39 9.49
CA PRO A 108 -3.26 6.68 10.15
C PRO A 108 -2.53 7.75 9.34
N CYS A 109 -3.26 8.73 8.85
CA CYS A 109 -2.70 10.01 8.43
C CYS A 109 -2.02 10.68 9.64
N SER A 110 -0.87 11.28 9.38
CA SER A 110 0.04 11.95 10.31
C SER A 110 -0.60 13.18 10.98
N ALA A 111 -1.56 13.00 11.88
CA ALA A 111 -1.96 14.04 12.80
C ALA A 111 -0.85 14.19 13.85
N SER A 112 0.02 15.18 13.66
CA SER A 112 0.93 15.65 14.69
C SER A 112 0.13 16.03 15.93
N GLY A 113 0.31 15.31 17.04
CA GLY A 113 0.11 15.95 18.34
C GLY A 113 -0.32 15.11 19.53
N VAL A 114 -0.89 13.90 19.38
CA VAL A 114 -1.39 13.20 20.58
C VAL A 114 -1.15 11.69 20.47
N PHE A 115 0.07 11.26 20.80
CA PHE A 115 0.24 9.94 21.39
C PHE A 115 0.37 10.11 22.90
N GLU A 116 -0.48 9.38 23.62
CA GLU A 116 -0.44 9.15 25.07
C GLU A 116 0.98 8.75 25.56
N PRO A 117 1.30 8.94 26.85
CA PRO A 117 2.67 8.86 27.36
C PRO A 117 3.36 7.53 27.02
N SER A 118 4.34 7.58 26.10
CA SER A 118 5.25 6.47 25.79
C SER A 118 6.41 6.38 26.80
N SER A 119 6.08 6.49 28.09
CA SER A 119 7.04 6.50 29.20
C SER A 119 7.48 5.10 29.66
N SER A 120 6.86 4.04 29.14
CA SER A 120 7.16 2.64 29.50
C SER A 120 7.01 1.68 28.31
N PHE A 121 7.48 0.44 28.46
CA PHE A 121 7.24 -0.61 27.45
C PHE A 121 5.75 -0.97 27.30
N ASP A 122 4.96 -0.89 28.37
CA ASP A 122 3.55 -1.26 28.36
C ASP A 122 2.69 -0.20 27.65
N THR A 123 3.17 1.05 27.63
CA THR A 123 2.56 2.19 26.92
C THR A 123 3.34 2.59 25.67
N ALA A 124 4.21 1.72 25.17
CA ALA A 124 5.07 2.01 24.04
C ALA A 124 4.26 2.28 22.76
N THR A 125 4.63 3.33 22.02
CA THR A 125 4.00 3.69 20.76
C THR A 125 4.25 2.60 19.72
N LEU A 126 3.19 2.02 19.17
CA LEU A 126 3.29 1.02 18.11
C LEU A 126 3.79 1.66 16.82
N MET A 127 4.90 1.16 16.29
CA MET A 127 5.40 1.50 14.96
C MET A 127 5.29 0.29 14.03
N LEU A 128 4.71 0.54 12.85
CA LEU A 128 4.57 -0.43 11.78
C LEU A 128 5.58 -0.09 10.67
N PHE A 129 6.06 -1.13 9.98
CA PHE A 129 6.85 -0.98 8.76
C PHE A 129 5.91 -1.24 7.59
N GLN A 130 5.24 -0.18 7.13
CA GLN A 130 4.39 -0.32 5.96
C GLN A 130 5.27 -0.28 4.70
N ALA A 131 5.26 -1.37 3.95
CA ALA A 131 5.76 -1.35 2.58
C ALA A 131 4.81 -0.47 1.77
N VAL A 132 5.19 0.78 1.54
CA VAL A 132 4.46 1.59 0.59
C VAL A 132 4.75 1.05 -0.79
N ARG A 133 3.74 0.37 -1.34
CA ARG A 133 3.75 -0.19 -2.69
C ARG A 133 3.89 0.88 -3.80
N TRP A 134 4.20 2.16 -3.51
CA TRP A 134 4.91 3.11 -4.39
C TRP A 134 5.02 4.56 -3.89
N SER A 135 6.20 5.16 -4.09
CA SER A 135 6.37 6.59 -4.44
C SER A 135 7.66 6.74 -5.26
N PRO A 136 7.67 7.52 -6.36
CA PRO A 136 8.74 7.52 -7.37
C PRO A 136 9.95 8.41 -7.01
N CYS A 137 10.28 8.65 -5.74
CA CYS A 137 11.39 9.54 -5.36
C CYS A 137 12.29 8.97 -4.25
N LEU A 138 13.60 8.99 -4.50
CA LEU A 138 14.73 8.32 -3.80
C LEU A 138 15.06 8.77 -2.36
N ARG A 139 14.16 9.46 -1.64
CA ARG A 139 14.40 9.82 -0.22
C ARG A 139 13.09 9.88 0.55
N GLN A 140 12.52 8.72 0.87
CA GLN A 140 11.37 8.67 1.75
C GLN A 140 11.71 7.87 3.01
N SER A 141 11.46 8.50 4.16
CA SER A 141 11.31 7.87 5.46
C SER A 141 9.89 7.34 5.55
N TRP A 142 9.73 6.03 5.75
CA TRP A 142 8.47 5.30 5.52
C TRP A 142 7.92 4.68 6.81
N GLY A 143 7.41 5.52 7.69
CA GLY A 143 6.84 5.12 8.97
C GLY A 143 5.64 5.98 9.31
N PRO A 144 5.01 5.82 10.49
CA PRO A 144 3.76 6.51 10.84
C PRO A 144 3.88 8.05 10.98
N GLY A 145 4.94 8.65 10.46
CA GLY A 145 5.28 10.07 10.53
C GLY A 145 6.73 10.24 10.97
N THR A 146 7.25 11.46 10.81
CA THR A 146 8.43 11.89 11.56
C THR A 146 7.92 12.59 12.80
N TYR A 147 8.34 12.15 13.99
CA TYR A 147 7.87 12.70 15.27
C TYR A 147 8.96 13.47 15.96
N GLU A 148 8.60 14.51 16.71
CA GLU A 148 9.53 15.27 17.55
C GLU A 148 9.19 15.05 19.03
N THR A 149 10.09 14.41 19.77
CA THR A 149 10.00 14.21 21.23
C THR A 149 11.41 14.17 21.83
N THR A 150 11.55 14.32 23.15
CA THR A 150 12.84 14.23 23.87
C THR A 150 13.09 12.84 24.45
N SER A 151 12.03 12.04 24.67
CA SER A 151 12.15 10.63 25.06
C SER A 151 10.92 9.84 24.64
N GLY A 152 11.07 8.52 24.46
CA GLY A 152 9.95 7.64 24.16
C GLY A 152 10.32 6.16 24.07
N HIS A 153 9.33 5.32 24.33
CA HIS A 153 9.35 3.88 24.10
C HIS A 153 8.51 3.54 22.88
N PHE A 154 9.05 2.71 21.98
CA PHE A 154 8.40 2.32 20.74
C PHE A 154 8.32 0.80 20.65
N ARG A 155 7.15 0.26 20.31
CA ARG A 155 6.96 -1.15 20.02
C ARG A 155 7.00 -1.35 18.51
N LEU A 156 7.96 -2.12 18.03
CA LEU A 156 8.16 -2.38 16.60
C LEU A 156 7.49 -3.71 16.24
N LYS A 157 6.54 -3.71 15.30
CA LYS A 157 6.07 -4.95 14.66
C LYS A 157 6.82 -5.16 13.36
N VAL A 158 7.88 -5.96 13.42
CA VAL A 158 8.88 -6.06 12.36
C VAL A 158 8.44 -7.13 11.36
N PRO A 159 8.14 -6.77 10.10
CA PRO A 159 7.77 -7.75 9.09
C PRO A 159 9.00 -8.57 8.69
N GLN A 160 8.79 -9.58 7.86
CA GLN A 160 9.88 -10.17 7.09
C GLN A 160 10.56 -9.08 6.26
N ARG A 161 11.90 -9.15 6.12
CA ARG A 161 12.53 -8.37 5.05
C ARG A 161 11.94 -8.81 3.72
N SER A 162 11.66 -7.87 2.83
CA SER A 162 11.56 -8.26 1.44
C SER A 162 12.98 -8.53 0.94
N ILE A 163 13.07 -9.18 -0.21
CA ILE A 163 14.34 -9.42 -0.88
C ILE A 163 15.14 -8.12 -1.07
N TYR A 164 14.47 -6.99 -1.31
CA TYR A 164 15.13 -5.73 -1.59
C TYR A 164 15.12 -4.77 -0.44
N THR A 165 14.19 -4.93 0.49
CA THR A 165 13.98 -3.96 1.52
C THR A 165 14.02 -4.63 2.87
N ARG A 166 14.86 -4.10 3.74
CA ARG A 166 14.90 -4.51 5.13
C ARG A 166 14.14 -3.50 5.99
N PRO A 167 13.45 -3.96 7.04
CA PRO A 167 12.92 -3.10 8.07
C PRO A 167 14.06 -2.26 8.65
N THR A 168 13.85 -0.96 8.69
CA THR A 168 14.85 0.00 9.14
C THR A 168 14.17 1.06 9.98
N VAL A 169 14.74 1.36 11.14
CA VAL A 169 14.36 2.51 11.95
C VAL A 169 15.48 3.54 11.84
N THR A 170 15.14 4.76 11.47
CA THR A 170 16.08 5.88 11.51
C THR A 170 15.69 6.83 12.63
N VAL A 171 16.64 7.13 13.52
CA VAL A 171 16.53 8.15 14.56
C VAL A 171 17.57 9.22 14.26
N SER A 172 17.20 10.49 14.25
CA SER A 172 18.14 11.62 14.07
C SER A 172 17.85 12.74 15.06
N GLY A 173 18.88 13.31 15.68
CA GLY A 173 18.77 14.35 16.69
C GLY A 173 20.15 14.74 17.21
N SER A 174 20.23 15.38 18.38
CA SER A 174 21.52 15.70 19.03
C SER A 174 21.72 14.81 20.26
N SER A 175 22.91 14.21 20.40
CA SER A 175 23.29 13.36 21.54
C SER A 175 22.25 12.30 21.90
N LEU A 176 21.88 11.48 20.90
CA LEU A 176 20.91 10.39 21.06
C LEU A 176 21.48 9.27 21.92
N GLN A 177 20.64 8.73 22.81
CA GLN A 177 20.79 7.39 23.38
C GLN A 177 19.67 6.53 22.82
N VAL A 178 20.02 5.45 22.13
CA VAL A 178 19.06 4.51 21.52
C VAL A 178 19.39 3.12 22.00
N VAL A 179 18.39 2.35 22.42
CA VAL A 179 18.56 0.95 22.82
C VAL A 179 17.47 0.12 22.16
N LEU A 180 17.86 -0.96 21.48
CA LEU A 180 16.95 -1.94 20.88
C LEU A 180 16.86 -3.14 21.82
N TYR A 181 15.63 -3.60 22.06
CA TYR A 181 15.33 -4.78 22.85
C TYR A 181 14.50 -5.77 22.04
N ASP A 182 14.59 -7.05 22.37
CA ASP A 182 13.69 -8.09 21.88
C ASP A 182 12.30 -8.04 22.55
N ASP A 183 11.43 -9.02 22.26
CA ASP A 183 10.09 -9.12 22.84
C ASP A 183 10.11 -9.43 24.35
N HIS A 184 11.18 -10.03 24.84
CA HIS A 184 11.46 -10.32 26.25
C HIS A 184 12.14 -9.17 26.99
N ARG A 185 12.34 -8.01 26.33
CA ARG A 185 13.00 -6.81 26.88
C ARG A 185 14.48 -7.05 27.20
N ILE A 186 15.12 -8.00 26.52
CA ILE A 186 16.56 -8.21 26.55
C ILE A 186 17.20 -7.24 25.55
N GLU A 187 18.23 -6.52 26.00
CA GLU A 187 18.97 -5.59 25.14
C GLU A 187 19.69 -6.35 24.02
N LEU A 188 19.39 -5.97 22.77
CA LEU A 188 20.01 -6.49 21.56
C LEU A 188 21.19 -5.61 21.14
N ASP A 189 20.99 -4.29 21.14
CA ASP A 189 21.98 -3.30 20.69
C ASP A 189 21.78 -1.96 21.39
N ARG A 190 22.86 -1.18 21.49
CA ARG A 190 22.87 0.16 22.10
C ARG A 190 23.75 1.14 21.32
N TRP A 191 23.26 2.36 21.19
CA TRP A 191 23.96 3.49 20.60
C TRP A 191 23.95 4.67 21.56
N SER A 192 25.11 5.30 21.76
CA SER A 192 25.29 6.41 22.70
C SER A 192 25.94 7.60 22.02
N ASP A 193 25.46 8.80 22.38
CA ASP A 193 25.92 10.10 21.87
C ASP A 193 25.96 10.22 20.34
N ALA A 194 24.97 9.62 19.67
CA ALA A 194 24.87 9.64 18.21
C ALA A 194 24.03 10.83 17.72
N SER A 195 24.36 11.39 16.55
CA SER A 195 23.49 12.37 15.87
C SER A 195 22.46 11.71 14.94
N ARG A 196 22.75 10.48 14.50
CA ARG A 196 21.87 9.66 13.69
C ARG A 196 22.14 8.19 13.95
N VAL A 197 21.09 7.43 14.20
CA VAL A 197 21.12 5.98 14.39
C VAL A 197 20.25 5.34 13.33
N THR A 198 20.77 4.31 12.68
CA THR A 198 20.02 3.46 11.76
C THR A 198 20.01 2.05 12.33
N VAL A 199 18.82 1.56 12.68
CA VAL A 199 18.61 0.27 13.33
C VAL A 199 17.93 -0.68 12.36
N HIS A 200 18.38 -1.94 12.33
CA HIS A 200 17.77 -3.02 11.54
C HIS A 200 17.26 -4.09 12.51
N PRO A 201 16.02 -3.97 13.00
CA PRO A 201 15.51 -4.91 14.00
C PRO A 201 15.34 -6.31 13.40
N PRO A 202 15.43 -7.38 14.22
CA PRO A 202 15.23 -8.75 13.77
C PRO A 202 13.91 -8.95 13.02
N GLU A 203 13.92 -9.65 11.91
CA GLU A 203 12.73 -9.94 11.09
C GLU A 203 11.73 -10.84 11.84
N TRP A 204 10.45 -10.81 11.43
CA TRP A 204 9.37 -11.63 12.02
C TRP A 204 9.23 -11.50 13.54
N SER A 205 9.65 -10.37 14.10
CA SER A 205 9.72 -10.20 15.54
C SER A 205 8.84 -9.05 16.03
N THR A 206 8.62 -9.03 17.34
CA THR A 206 8.21 -7.81 18.03
C THR A 206 9.43 -7.31 18.80
N CYS A 207 9.86 -6.09 18.54
CA CYS A 207 10.96 -5.48 19.29
C CYS A 207 10.47 -4.26 20.06
N TYR A 208 11.29 -3.79 20.99
CA TYR A 208 11.10 -2.48 21.61
C TYR A 208 12.32 -1.60 21.37
N LEU A 209 12.09 -0.31 21.17
CA LEU A 209 13.13 0.69 21.01
C LEU A 209 12.92 1.77 22.05
N THR A 210 13.96 2.10 22.82
CA THR A 210 13.96 3.28 23.69
C THR A 210 14.84 4.34 23.07
N VAL A 211 14.36 5.58 23.03
CA VAL A 211 15.14 6.73 22.57
C VAL A 211 15.07 7.81 23.63
N SER A 212 16.21 8.40 23.96
CA SER A 212 16.29 9.60 24.80
C SER A 212 17.31 10.59 24.24
N SER A 213 16.99 11.88 24.30
CA SER A 213 17.83 12.98 23.87
C SER A 213 17.55 14.23 24.71
N PRO A 214 18.55 15.09 24.97
CA PRO A 214 18.33 16.38 25.62
C PRO A 214 17.52 17.37 24.75
N THR A 215 17.39 17.10 23.45
CA THR A 215 16.66 17.93 22.47
C THR A 215 15.62 17.11 21.74
N PRO A 216 14.62 17.73 21.08
CA PRO A 216 13.72 16.99 20.21
C PRO A 216 14.50 16.20 19.14
N TYR A 217 14.17 14.92 19.00
CA TYR A 217 14.69 14.05 17.95
C TYR A 217 13.59 13.64 16.98
N ARG A 218 14.01 13.17 15.81
CA ARG A 218 13.16 12.62 14.75
C ARG A 218 13.31 11.11 14.68
N ILE A 219 12.20 10.38 14.63
CA ILE A 219 12.19 8.93 14.42
C ILE A 219 11.23 8.56 13.29
N GLY A 220 11.63 7.59 12.46
CA GLY A 220 10.77 6.99 11.45
C GLY A 220 11.15 5.54 11.20
N THR A 221 10.16 4.68 10.97
CA THR A 221 10.36 3.35 10.38
C THR A 221 10.48 3.49 8.86
N ALA A 222 10.98 2.46 8.18
CA ALA A 222 10.98 2.33 6.73
C ALA A 222 11.27 0.91 6.28
N MET A 223 10.80 0.56 5.08
CA MET A 223 11.35 -0.56 4.30
C MET A 223 12.44 0.01 3.39
N THR A 224 13.70 0.00 3.84
CA THR A 224 14.82 0.60 3.07
C THR A 224 15.51 -0.43 2.21
N LEU A 225 16.00 -0.02 1.05
CA LEU A 225 16.77 -0.87 0.15
C LEU A 225 17.97 -1.53 0.89
N ASP A 226 18.05 -2.85 0.87
CA ASP A 226 19.15 -3.64 1.41
C ASP A 226 20.27 -3.68 0.36
N THR A 227 21.05 -2.59 0.30
CA THR A 227 22.10 -2.39 -0.70
C THR A 227 23.10 -3.54 -0.86
N PRO A 228 23.49 -4.31 0.19
CA PRO A 228 24.33 -5.50 0.02
C PRO A 228 23.70 -6.63 -0.80
N VAL A 229 22.38 -6.65 -0.96
CA VAL A 229 21.70 -7.68 -1.79
C VAL A 229 21.92 -7.42 -3.28
N ILE A 230 22.09 -6.15 -3.66
CA ILE A 230 22.41 -5.73 -5.03
C ILE A 230 23.91 -5.90 -5.23
N ALA A 231 24.33 -7.05 -5.77
CA ALA A 231 25.74 -7.27 -6.09
C ALA A 231 26.17 -6.36 -7.24
N GLY A 232 27.30 -5.67 -7.08
CA GLY A 232 27.93 -4.84 -8.12
C GLY A 232 27.98 -3.35 -7.77
N PRO A 233 28.78 -2.54 -8.51
CA PRO A 233 28.94 -1.09 -8.30
C PRO A 233 27.72 -0.30 -8.80
N HIS A 234 26.52 -0.72 -8.40
CA HIS A 234 25.27 -0.15 -8.86
C HIS A 234 24.78 0.85 -7.82
N HIS A 235 25.36 2.05 -7.87
CA HIS A 235 25.08 3.07 -6.85
C HIS A 235 23.65 3.61 -6.91
N GLU A 236 22.91 3.40 -8.00
CA GLU A 236 21.54 3.91 -8.18
C GLU A 236 20.75 2.93 -9.07
N ILE A 237 20.08 1.94 -8.48
CA ILE A 237 19.08 1.12 -9.18
C ILE A 237 17.70 1.61 -8.76
N GLU A 238 16.90 2.04 -9.74
CA GLU A 238 15.50 2.41 -9.52
C GLU A 238 14.63 1.16 -9.46
N VAL A 239 13.50 1.19 -8.75
CA VAL A 239 12.54 0.08 -8.81
C VAL A 239 11.74 0.19 -10.10
N LEU A 240 11.62 -0.90 -10.85
CA LEU A 240 10.80 -0.91 -12.07
C LEU A 240 9.36 -0.58 -11.70
N PRO A 241 8.76 0.46 -12.29
CA PRO A 241 7.35 0.68 -12.15
C PRO A 241 6.53 -0.51 -12.71
N LYS A 242 5.26 -0.59 -12.35
CA LYS A 242 4.35 -1.71 -12.46
C LYS A 242 3.27 -1.17 -13.36
N TRP A 243 3.00 -1.86 -14.44
CA TRP A 243 2.13 -1.38 -15.50
C TRP A 243 0.72 -0.97 -15.00
N TRP A 244 0.18 -1.64 -13.96
CA TRP A 244 -1.19 -1.43 -13.49
C TRP A 244 -1.42 -0.09 -12.79
N SER A 245 -0.36 0.65 -12.46
CA SER A 245 -0.48 1.99 -11.91
C SER A 245 -0.40 3.08 -12.99
N ASP A 246 -0.44 2.71 -14.28
CA ASP A 246 -0.24 3.57 -15.45
C ASP A 246 0.93 4.55 -15.25
N PRO A 247 2.15 4.04 -14.98
CA PRO A 247 3.30 4.90 -14.76
C PRO A 247 3.60 5.74 -16.00
N PRO A 248 4.18 6.95 -15.82
CA PRO A 248 4.72 7.68 -16.96
C PRO A 248 5.80 6.84 -17.67
N PRO A 249 6.04 7.07 -18.98
CA PRO A 249 7.09 6.36 -19.70
C PRO A 249 8.45 6.50 -19.00
N LEU A 250 9.23 5.42 -18.98
CA LEU A 250 10.60 5.41 -18.51
C LEU A 250 11.44 6.30 -19.42
N LEU A 251 11.98 7.39 -18.88
CA LEU A 251 12.84 8.30 -19.63
C LEU A 251 14.28 7.78 -19.58
N LEU A 252 14.68 7.05 -20.62
CA LEU A 252 16.01 6.49 -20.73
C LEU A 252 16.98 7.57 -21.20
N THR A 253 17.65 8.24 -20.26
CA THR A 253 18.64 9.30 -20.52
C THR A 253 20.08 8.79 -20.58
N GLU A 254 20.36 7.65 -19.93
CA GLU A 254 21.66 6.98 -19.91
C GLU A 254 21.76 5.86 -20.95
N PRO A 255 22.95 5.53 -21.50
CA PRO A 255 23.07 4.45 -22.50
C PRO A 255 22.56 3.11 -21.96
N THR A 256 22.70 2.88 -20.66
CA THR A 256 22.16 1.72 -19.96
C THR A 256 21.53 2.19 -18.65
N THR A 257 20.24 1.93 -18.51
CA THR A 257 19.48 2.15 -17.27
C THR A 257 19.18 0.79 -16.64
N ARG A 258 19.17 0.72 -15.31
CA ARG A 258 18.90 -0.52 -14.58
C ARG A 258 17.73 -0.29 -13.63
N TYR A 259 16.81 -1.24 -13.67
CA TYR A 259 15.67 -1.27 -12.78
C TYR A 259 15.67 -2.57 -11.98
N LEU A 260 15.20 -2.50 -10.75
CA LEU A 260 14.95 -3.65 -9.91
C LEU A 260 13.61 -4.27 -10.29
N TYR A 261 13.59 -5.57 -10.54
CA TYR A 261 12.39 -6.28 -10.95
C TYR A 261 12.14 -7.51 -10.06
N ASP A 262 10.98 -7.51 -9.41
CA ASP A 262 10.46 -8.66 -8.65
C ASP A 262 9.24 -9.24 -9.36
N PRO A 263 9.30 -10.50 -9.82
CA PRO A 263 8.15 -11.22 -10.33
C PRO A 263 7.09 -11.34 -9.22
N CYS A 264 5.97 -10.63 -9.40
CA CYS A 264 4.82 -10.74 -8.50
C CYS A 264 3.78 -11.69 -9.11
N PRO A 265 3.13 -12.55 -8.29
CA PRO A 265 1.94 -13.26 -8.73
C PRO A 265 0.92 -12.28 -9.31
N GLY A 266 0.44 -12.55 -10.53
CA GLY A 266 -0.57 -11.74 -11.23
C GLY A 266 -0.03 -10.73 -12.25
N GLU A 267 1.29 -10.59 -12.43
CA GLU A 267 1.85 -9.75 -13.52
C GLU A 267 1.70 -10.36 -14.92
N GLY A 268 1.27 -11.60 -14.99
CA GLY A 268 1.24 -12.39 -16.22
C GLY A 268 2.57 -13.10 -16.48
N PRO A 269 2.66 -13.86 -17.57
CA PRO A 269 3.83 -14.67 -17.90
C PRO A 269 4.99 -13.85 -18.49
N ALA A 270 4.80 -12.57 -18.78
CA ALA A 270 5.83 -11.74 -19.40
C ALA A 270 5.67 -10.25 -19.07
N LEU A 271 6.78 -9.54 -19.06
CA LEU A 271 6.80 -8.08 -19.11
C LEU A 271 6.74 -7.61 -20.56
N LEU A 272 5.80 -6.71 -20.85
CA LEU A 272 5.64 -6.12 -22.17
C LEU A 272 6.07 -4.65 -22.17
N PHE A 273 6.79 -4.25 -23.21
CA PHE A 273 7.21 -2.87 -23.42
C PHE A 273 6.88 -2.45 -24.86
N GLU A 274 6.63 -1.16 -25.07
CA GLU A 274 6.52 -0.61 -26.43
C GLU A 274 7.76 -0.95 -27.26
N ARG A 275 7.56 -1.27 -28.54
CA ARG A 275 8.67 -1.55 -29.45
C ARG A 275 9.47 -0.27 -29.74
N ARG A 276 10.64 -0.17 -29.11
CA ARG A 276 11.63 0.90 -29.30
C ARG A 276 13.00 0.31 -29.68
N ALA A 277 13.92 1.16 -30.13
CA ALA A 277 15.31 0.79 -30.40
C ALA A 277 16.11 0.59 -29.10
N VAL A 278 15.70 -0.40 -28.30
CA VAL A 278 16.29 -0.75 -27.00
C VAL A 278 16.52 -2.25 -26.91
N ARG A 279 17.52 -2.66 -26.13
CA ARG A 279 17.73 -4.05 -25.72
C ARG A 279 17.33 -4.16 -24.25
N ILE A 280 16.46 -5.12 -23.93
CA ILE A 280 16.01 -5.37 -22.56
C ILE A 280 16.50 -6.76 -22.15
N GLU A 281 17.27 -6.80 -21.07
CA GLU A 281 17.88 -8.01 -20.52
C GLU A 281 17.49 -8.14 -19.05
N LEU A 282 17.16 -9.35 -18.61
CA LEU A 282 16.96 -9.63 -17.20
C LEU A 282 18.20 -10.32 -16.65
N LEU A 283 18.77 -9.75 -15.60
CA LEU A 283 19.97 -10.21 -14.95
C LEU A 283 19.61 -10.84 -13.60
N ASP A 284 20.30 -11.93 -13.25
CA ASP A 284 20.25 -12.51 -11.90
C ASP A 284 21.10 -11.71 -10.90
N ARG A 285 21.15 -12.17 -9.65
CA ARG A 285 21.90 -11.52 -8.57
C ARG A 285 23.41 -11.40 -8.86
N PRO A 286 24.09 -12.42 -9.42
CA PRO A 286 25.46 -12.27 -9.93
C PRO A 286 25.65 -11.31 -11.10
N GLY A 287 24.58 -10.82 -11.73
CA GLY A 287 24.62 -9.96 -12.91
C GLY A 287 24.69 -10.72 -14.24
N GLN A 288 24.42 -12.03 -14.25
CA GLN A 288 24.34 -12.82 -15.48
C GLN A 288 22.98 -12.63 -16.15
N VAL A 289 22.99 -12.48 -17.48
CA VAL A 289 21.75 -12.37 -18.25
C VAL A 289 21.05 -13.73 -18.30
N ILE A 290 19.88 -13.83 -17.68
CA ILE A 290 19.07 -15.05 -17.63
C ILE A 290 17.92 -15.05 -18.63
N ARG A 291 17.45 -13.88 -19.07
CA ARG A 291 16.40 -13.71 -20.08
C ARG A 291 16.69 -12.47 -20.93
N ARG A 292 16.23 -12.48 -22.18
CA ARG A 292 16.27 -11.32 -23.09
C ARG A 292 14.90 -11.10 -23.69
N ALA A 293 14.51 -9.85 -23.83
CA ALA A 293 13.25 -9.53 -24.48
C ALA A 293 13.30 -9.89 -25.96
N SER A 294 12.25 -10.54 -26.45
CA SER A 294 12.05 -10.91 -27.84
C SER A 294 11.11 -9.91 -28.52
N PRO A 295 11.39 -9.52 -29.78
CA PRO A 295 10.50 -8.62 -30.51
C PRO A 295 9.19 -9.32 -30.89
N MET A 296 8.08 -8.61 -30.69
CA MET A 296 6.76 -8.92 -31.22
C MET A 296 6.40 -7.91 -32.32
N SER A 297 5.19 -7.98 -32.90
CA SER A 297 4.70 -7.03 -33.90
C SER A 297 4.90 -5.57 -33.48
N ASP A 298 4.44 -5.25 -32.27
CA ASP A 298 4.25 -3.90 -31.71
C ASP A 298 4.88 -3.73 -30.32
N ALA A 299 5.44 -4.81 -29.75
CA ALA A 299 6.03 -4.82 -28.41
C ALA A 299 7.39 -5.52 -28.36
N LEU A 300 8.07 -5.36 -27.22
CA LEU A 300 9.14 -6.23 -26.75
C LEU A 300 8.59 -7.06 -25.58
N SER A 301 8.72 -8.37 -25.64
CA SER A 301 8.24 -9.29 -24.61
C SER A 301 9.41 -9.95 -23.90
N LEU A 302 9.50 -9.76 -22.59
CA LEU A 302 10.45 -10.44 -21.73
C LEU A 302 9.70 -11.50 -20.93
N ASP A 303 9.91 -12.77 -21.29
CA ASP A 303 9.33 -13.92 -20.60
C ASP A 303 9.80 -14.00 -19.14
N THR A 304 8.85 -14.02 -18.23
CA THR A 304 9.04 -14.13 -16.78
C THR A 304 8.46 -15.42 -16.22
N THR A 305 8.04 -16.35 -17.08
CA THR A 305 7.54 -17.67 -16.69
C THR A 305 8.64 -18.45 -15.98
N ASP A 306 8.26 -19.19 -14.94
CA ASP A 306 9.13 -20.03 -14.13
C ASP A 306 10.29 -19.31 -13.43
N LEU A 307 10.28 -17.98 -13.38
CA LEU A 307 11.21 -17.24 -12.54
C LEU A 307 10.81 -17.45 -11.07
N PRO A 308 11.72 -17.99 -10.22
CA PRO A 308 11.50 -17.97 -8.79
C PRO A 308 11.22 -16.53 -8.31
N SER A 309 10.36 -16.38 -7.30
CA SER A 309 10.26 -15.10 -6.60
C SER A 309 11.64 -14.69 -6.10
N GLY A 310 12.10 -13.49 -6.46
CA GLY A 310 13.54 -13.24 -6.45
C GLY A 310 13.95 -11.87 -6.95
N PRO A 311 15.14 -11.39 -6.55
CA PRO A 311 15.72 -10.18 -7.08
C PRO A 311 16.26 -10.38 -8.47
N TYR A 312 15.74 -9.60 -9.42
CA TYR A 312 16.33 -9.48 -10.74
C TYR A 312 16.62 -8.02 -11.07
N VAL A 313 17.60 -7.81 -11.94
CA VAL A 313 17.90 -6.50 -12.49
C VAL A 313 17.47 -6.48 -13.94
N LEU A 314 16.46 -5.67 -14.24
CA LEU A 314 16.09 -5.35 -15.61
C LEU A 314 17.06 -4.30 -16.15
N GLN A 315 17.95 -4.71 -17.04
CA GLN A 315 18.86 -3.83 -17.74
C GLN A 315 18.27 -3.41 -19.08
N ILE A 316 18.15 -2.11 -19.30
CA ILE A 316 17.64 -1.54 -20.55
C ILE A 316 18.76 -0.72 -21.20
N THR A 317 19.23 -1.18 -22.36
CA THR A 317 20.29 -0.54 -23.13
C THR A 317 19.69 0.12 -24.37
N ARG A 318 19.85 1.44 -24.51
CA ARG A 318 19.43 2.15 -25.73
C ARG A 318 20.37 1.85 -26.89
N GLN A 319 19.82 1.67 -28.09
CA GLN A 319 20.60 1.48 -29.31
C GLN A 319 20.85 2.82 -30.05
N SER A 320 20.23 3.91 -29.60
CA SER A 320 20.43 5.27 -30.10
C SER A 320 21.02 6.18 -29.01
N LYS A 321 21.57 7.33 -29.43
CA LYS A 321 22.04 8.39 -28.51
C LYS A 321 20.90 9.28 -27.99
N GLU A 322 19.75 9.26 -28.65
CA GLU A 322 18.59 10.08 -28.30
C GLU A 322 17.89 9.55 -27.05
N VAL A 323 17.26 10.44 -26.28
CA VAL A 323 16.43 10.05 -25.14
C VAL A 323 15.25 9.22 -25.65
N VAL A 324 15.05 8.03 -25.07
CA VAL A 324 13.97 7.12 -25.49
C VAL A 324 12.94 7.03 -24.38
N PRO A 325 11.70 7.50 -24.59
CA PRO A 325 10.59 7.19 -23.70
C PRO A 325 10.16 5.73 -23.93
N LEU A 326 10.22 4.91 -22.90
CA LEU A 326 9.83 3.51 -22.95
C LEU A 326 8.66 3.25 -22.00
N ARG A 327 7.49 2.95 -22.56
CA ARG A 327 6.30 2.59 -21.79
C ARG A 327 6.24 1.07 -21.58
N GLN A 328 5.94 0.66 -20.35
CA GLN A 328 5.53 -0.71 -20.04
C GLN A 328 4.06 -0.87 -20.40
N LEU A 329 3.72 -1.95 -21.10
CA LEU A 329 2.36 -2.26 -21.54
C LEU A 329 1.70 -3.22 -20.54
N PRO A 330 0.36 -3.20 -20.40
CA PRO A 330 -0.34 -4.25 -19.67
C PRO A 330 -0.04 -5.60 -20.32
N PRO A 331 0.04 -6.70 -19.54
CA PRO A 331 0.16 -8.04 -20.10
C PRO A 331 -0.99 -8.23 -21.07
N LEU A 332 -0.70 -8.81 -22.24
CA LEU A 332 -1.75 -9.27 -23.12
C LEU A 332 -2.59 -10.23 -22.28
N LEU A 333 -3.84 -9.86 -22.01
CA LEU A 333 -4.84 -10.83 -21.61
C LEU A 333 -4.80 -11.86 -22.72
N GLN A 334 -4.09 -12.98 -22.50
CA GLN A 334 -4.29 -14.16 -23.30
C GLN A 334 -5.79 -14.36 -23.21
N ARG A 335 -6.51 -14.06 -24.30
CA ARG A 335 -7.90 -14.51 -24.44
C ARG A 335 -7.78 -15.97 -24.09
N ALA A 336 -8.35 -16.36 -22.94
CA ALA A 336 -8.39 -17.75 -22.55
C ALA A 336 -8.84 -18.48 -23.80
N ASP A 337 -8.00 -19.40 -24.30
CA ASP A 337 -8.34 -20.14 -25.50
C ASP A 337 -9.78 -20.60 -25.31
N PRO A 338 -10.70 -20.30 -26.25
CA PRO A 338 -12.09 -20.66 -26.10
C PRO A 338 -12.11 -22.15 -25.75
N LEU A 339 -12.63 -22.47 -24.54
CA LEU A 339 -12.62 -23.82 -24.00
C LEU A 339 -12.97 -24.79 -25.13
N PRO A 340 -12.12 -25.78 -25.42
CA PRO A 340 -12.31 -26.64 -26.59
C PRO A 340 -13.67 -27.34 -26.47
N GLY A 341 -14.60 -26.97 -27.36
CA GLY A 341 -15.83 -27.72 -27.61
C GLY A 341 -17.02 -27.50 -26.68
N GLY A 342 -17.02 -26.49 -25.81
CA GLY A 342 -18.24 -26.12 -25.05
C GLY A 342 -19.17 -25.26 -25.90
N ALA A 343 -19.99 -25.85 -26.76
CA ALA A 343 -21.08 -25.13 -27.40
C ALA A 343 -21.94 -24.47 -26.30
N TRP A 344 -21.91 -23.14 -26.26
CA TRP A 344 -22.79 -22.36 -25.40
C TRP A 344 -24.22 -22.60 -25.89
N GLN A 345 -24.91 -23.60 -25.32
CA GLN A 345 -26.34 -23.75 -25.52
C GLN A 345 -27.00 -22.60 -24.76
N PRO A 346 -27.71 -21.68 -25.43
CA PRO A 346 -28.50 -20.69 -24.72
C PRO A 346 -29.48 -21.45 -23.82
N ALA A 347 -29.53 -21.04 -22.54
CA ALA A 347 -30.46 -21.61 -21.58
C ALA A 347 -31.86 -21.67 -22.21
N ALA A 348 -32.45 -22.87 -22.22
CA ALA A 348 -33.79 -23.08 -22.74
C ALA A 348 -34.73 -22.06 -22.12
N THR A 349 -35.42 -21.30 -22.97
CA THR A 349 -36.47 -20.37 -22.57
C THR A 349 -37.44 -21.11 -21.66
N PRO A 350 -37.74 -20.61 -20.45
CA PRO A 350 -38.68 -21.27 -19.56
C PRO A 350 -40.03 -21.40 -20.27
N GLN A 351 -40.48 -22.63 -20.52
CA GLN A 351 -41.80 -22.90 -21.05
C GLN A 351 -42.84 -22.35 -20.07
N ALA A 352 -43.70 -21.47 -20.58
CA ALA A 352 -44.83 -20.95 -19.83
C ALA A 352 -45.72 -22.12 -19.34
N PRO A 353 -46.19 -22.09 -18.08
CA PRO A 353 -47.05 -23.15 -17.55
C PRO A 353 -48.35 -23.24 -18.35
N HIS A 354 -48.71 -24.45 -18.77
CA HIS A 354 -49.98 -24.75 -19.42
C HIS A 354 -51.16 -24.28 -18.56
N PRO A 355 -52.19 -23.65 -19.16
CA PRO A 355 -53.41 -23.29 -18.44
C PRO A 355 -54.13 -24.57 -17.99
N ARG A 356 -54.35 -24.68 -16.67
CA ARG A 356 -55.18 -25.75 -16.08
C ARG A 356 -56.61 -25.61 -16.60
N SER A 357 -57.09 -26.63 -17.28
CA SER A 357 -58.49 -26.81 -17.65
C SER A 357 -59.35 -26.96 -16.40
N THR A 358 -60.32 -26.06 -16.23
CA THR A 358 -61.40 -26.13 -15.24
C THR A 358 -62.37 -27.26 -15.63
N PRO A 359 -62.79 -28.12 -14.68
CA PRO A 359 -63.85 -29.09 -14.96
C PRO A 359 -65.23 -28.41 -14.98
N PRO A 360 -66.20 -28.96 -15.75
CA PRO A 360 -67.54 -28.39 -15.84
C PRO A 360 -68.32 -28.59 -14.53
N ALA A 361 -69.01 -27.53 -14.11
CA ALA A 361 -69.94 -27.56 -12.98
C ALA A 361 -71.20 -28.35 -13.36
N SER A 362 -71.69 -29.16 -12.41
CA SER A 362 -73.00 -29.83 -12.43
C SER A 362 -74.04 -28.98 -11.72
#